data_AF-A0A7S0Z4S7-F1
#
_entry.id   AF-A0A7S0Z4S7-F1
#
_cell.length_a   1.000
_cell.length_b   1.000
_cell.length_c   1.000
_cell.angle_alpha   90.00
_cell.angle_beta   90.00
_cell.angle_gamma   90.00
#
_symmetry.space_group_name_H-M   'P 1'
#
loop_
_entity.id
_entity.type
_entity.pdbx_description
1 polymer ?
#
loop_
_entity_poly.entity_id
_entity_poly.type
_entity_poly.pdbx_seq_one_letter_code
_entity_poly.pdbx_strand_id
1 'polypeptide(L)'
;VREIFLDGEMPLSRLTALGIVALLASQADAFTPLSALSGVSLRSSYGSSLARRQCPVAAARVAPLRMTATGLDAEAATDQGPLLDDVPKYISKAEAKALAEDLKSEEGGFSTDQLVEMAGHSVADAIFEAYPPSSLGGKKVIVICGKGLNGAEGLTAARQLHHYGYSVGVVYPEKKRDSEGQLVQPSAGLEKQVRSLGVQVYMSLPGFVDQVGLLVDAAHGTSFEGGRPKAPWDIIFKQLIDPEVLGTKPLVSIDLPSGWDADMGMPEQPVADPEDEDAPPPAPIPVLYPDTLVSIAAPKRGVAEFRGNHYLGLRAIPLSAKAKFSLNTPPYAGARTYCRLSDLSAQQVASLEASVAAEEAKS
;
A
#
# COMPACT_ATOMS: atom_id res chain seq x y z
N VAL A 1 -38.74 18.16 -16.66
CA VAL A 1 -37.95 17.99 -17.92
C VAL A 1 -38.77 17.34 -19.05
N ARG A 2 -39.78 16.50 -18.76
CA ARG A 2 -40.63 15.89 -19.81
C ARG A 2 -41.89 16.68 -20.22
N GLU A 3 -42.12 17.87 -19.70
CA GLU A 3 -43.33 18.69 -19.97
C GLU A 3 -43.07 20.03 -20.69
N ILE A 4 -41.84 20.34 -21.13
CA ILE A 4 -41.48 21.65 -21.71
C ILE A 4 -41.06 21.52 -23.19
N PHE A 5 -41.67 20.60 -23.95
CA PHE A 5 -41.36 20.43 -25.38
C PHE A 5 -42.61 20.23 -26.24
N LEU A 6 -43.62 21.05 -26.00
CA LEU A 6 -44.60 21.36 -27.03
C LEU A 6 -44.60 22.88 -27.20
N ASP A 7 -44.40 23.29 -28.45
CA ASP A 7 -44.44 24.65 -28.99
C ASP A 7 -43.18 25.54 -28.85
N GLY A 8 -42.35 25.48 -29.90
CA GLY A 8 -42.01 26.65 -30.71
C GLY A 8 -41.04 27.71 -30.14
N GLU A 9 -39.79 27.63 -30.61
CA GLU A 9 -38.78 28.69 -30.70
C GLU A 9 -38.21 29.32 -29.42
N MET A 10 -37.02 28.84 -29.00
CA MET A 10 -36.08 29.64 -28.21
C MET A 10 -34.74 29.79 -28.96
N PRO A 11 -34.18 31.01 -29.07
CA PRO A 11 -32.89 31.25 -29.71
C PRO A 11 -31.71 30.72 -28.87
N LEU A 12 -30.68 30.23 -29.58
CA LEU A 12 -29.49 29.54 -29.06
C LEU A 12 -28.65 30.31 -28.04
N SER A 13 -28.92 31.61 -27.84
CA SER A 13 -28.20 32.48 -26.90
C SER A 13 -28.61 32.32 -25.42
N ARG A 14 -29.61 31.48 -25.11
CA ARG A 14 -30.05 31.21 -23.72
C ARG A 14 -29.64 29.85 -23.14
N LEU A 15 -29.00 28.97 -23.92
CA LEU A 15 -28.58 27.64 -23.43
C LEU A 15 -27.24 27.64 -22.67
N THR A 16 -26.51 28.75 -22.64
CA THR A 16 -25.24 28.87 -21.90
C THR A 16 -25.40 29.32 -20.44
N ALA A 17 -26.62 29.59 -19.95
CA ALA A 17 -26.85 30.05 -18.57
C ALA A 17 -27.32 28.97 -17.59
N LEU A 18 -27.58 27.73 -18.04
CA LEU A 18 -28.04 26.62 -17.19
C LEU A 18 -27.19 25.38 -17.47
N GLY A 19 -25.94 25.40 -17.00
CA GLY A 19 -24.90 24.38 -17.21
C GLY A 19 -25.38 22.93 -17.07
N ILE A 20 -25.93 22.39 -18.15
CA ILE A 20 -26.37 21.01 -18.32
C ILE A 20 -26.03 20.63 -19.75
N VAL A 21 -24.90 19.96 -19.98
CA VAL A 21 -24.82 18.83 -20.92
C VAL A 21 -23.75 17.87 -20.41
N ALA A 22 -24.22 16.78 -19.81
CA ALA A 22 -23.47 15.55 -19.63
C ALA A 22 -23.89 14.56 -20.72
N LEU A 23 -22.91 13.74 -21.12
CA LEU A 23 -23.03 12.36 -21.63
C LEU A 23 -24.22 12.03 -22.54
N LEU A 24 -23.95 11.74 -23.82
CA LEU A 24 -24.48 10.56 -24.52
C LEU A 24 -23.62 10.27 -25.78
N ALA A 25 -22.76 9.24 -25.71
CA ALA A 25 -22.40 8.41 -26.86
C ALA A 25 -21.68 7.15 -26.37
N SER A 26 -22.45 6.08 -26.16
CA SER A 26 -21.99 4.69 -26.13
C SER A 26 -22.78 3.96 -27.22
N GLN A 27 -22.14 2.95 -27.82
CA GLN A 27 -22.63 1.94 -28.77
C GLN A 27 -22.43 2.24 -30.28
N ALA A 28 -21.34 1.72 -30.84
CA ALA A 28 -21.35 0.93 -32.08
C ALA A 28 -20.01 0.18 -32.25
N ASP A 29 -20.10 -1.15 -32.36
CA ASP A 29 -19.03 -2.11 -32.65
C ASP A 29 -18.44 -1.98 -34.06
N ALA A 30 -17.13 -2.27 -34.21
CA ALA A 30 -16.53 -3.23 -35.19
C ALA A 30 -15.06 -2.92 -35.56
N PHE A 31 -14.20 -3.96 -35.49
CA PHE A 31 -12.87 -4.11 -36.11
C PHE A 31 -12.93 -3.85 -37.64
N THR A 32 -11.96 -3.29 -38.38
CA THR A 32 -10.52 -3.59 -38.60
C THR A 32 -9.92 -2.47 -39.53
N PRO A 33 -8.58 -2.35 -39.72
CA PRO A 33 -7.91 -1.13 -40.20
C PRO A 33 -7.65 -1.08 -41.71
N LEU A 34 -7.52 0.12 -42.30
CA LEU A 34 -6.80 0.31 -43.56
C LEU A 34 -6.19 1.71 -43.70
N SER A 35 -4.91 1.66 -44.05
CA SER A 35 -4.03 2.72 -44.51
C SER A 35 -4.49 3.39 -45.81
N ALA A 36 -3.97 4.60 -46.01
CA ALA A 36 -3.93 5.39 -47.24
C ALA A 36 -5.22 6.17 -47.58
N LEU A 37 -5.12 7.50 -47.53
CA LEU A 37 -5.30 8.35 -48.71
C LEU A 37 -4.73 9.75 -48.42
N SER A 38 -3.70 10.06 -49.19
CA SER A 38 -3.08 11.37 -49.34
C SER A 38 -4.04 12.37 -49.98
N GLY A 39 -4.03 13.59 -49.46
CA GLY A 39 -4.10 14.82 -50.25
C GLY A 39 -5.48 15.34 -50.62
N VAL A 40 -5.97 16.33 -49.86
CA VAL A 40 -6.61 17.52 -50.43
C VAL A 40 -6.18 18.74 -49.62
N SER A 41 -5.52 19.67 -50.30
CA SER A 41 -5.11 20.98 -49.84
C SER A 41 -6.28 21.96 -49.96
N LEU A 42 -6.63 22.66 -48.88
CA LEU A 42 -7.41 23.90 -48.94
C LEU A 42 -6.64 25.00 -48.20
N ARG A 43 -6.10 25.94 -48.98
CA ARG A 43 -5.57 27.21 -48.50
C ARG A 43 -6.76 28.08 -48.06
N SER A 44 -6.64 28.68 -46.88
CA SER A 44 -7.36 29.91 -46.54
C SER A 44 -6.39 30.88 -45.89
N SER A 45 -6.24 32.02 -46.55
CA SER A 45 -5.37 33.12 -46.25
C SER A 45 -6.08 34.14 -45.37
N TYR A 46 -5.60 34.35 -44.15
CA TYR A 46 -5.76 35.62 -43.43
C TYR A 46 -4.45 35.94 -42.72
N GLY A 47 -3.79 36.99 -43.22
CA GLY A 47 -2.61 37.57 -42.59
C GLY A 47 -3.01 38.61 -41.55
N SER A 48 -2.26 38.65 -40.46
CA SER A 48 -2.04 39.87 -39.69
C SER A 48 -0.64 39.81 -39.05
N SER A 49 0.07 40.91 -39.28
CA SER A 49 1.48 41.14 -38.98
C SER A 49 1.68 41.44 -37.49
N LEU A 50 2.65 40.80 -36.84
CA LEU A 50 3.38 41.38 -35.70
C LEU A 50 4.86 40.97 -35.77
N ALA A 51 5.71 41.99 -35.63
CA ALA A 51 7.10 42.03 -36.05
C ALA A 51 8.05 41.20 -35.17
N ARG A 52 8.91 40.38 -35.79
CA ARG A 52 10.13 39.85 -35.18
C ARG A 52 11.24 40.90 -35.26
N ARG A 53 11.73 41.38 -34.13
CA ARG A 53 13.01 42.08 -34.03
C ARG A 53 14.14 41.06 -34.14
N GLN A 54 15.02 41.23 -35.11
CA GLN A 54 16.31 40.54 -35.21
C GLN A 54 17.34 41.24 -34.30
N CYS A 55 18.12 40.46 -33.56
CA CYS A 55 19.40 40.88 -32.97
C CYS A 55 20.52 40.00 -33.56
N PRO A 56 21.72 40.54 -33.85
CA PRO A 56 22.77 39.82 -34.56
C PRO A 56 23.75 39.06 -33.65
N VAL A 57 24.07 37.84 -34.10
CA VAL A 57 25.29 36.99 -34.00
C VAL A 57 26.29 37.17 -32.84
N ALA A 58 26.56 36.07 -32.13
CA ALA A 58 27.93 35.64 -31.79
C ALA A 58 27.99 34.10 -31.72
N ALA A 59 28.69 33.48 -32.67
CA ALA A 59 28.95 32.04 -32.69
C ALA A 59 30.20 31.73 -31.84
N ALA A 60 30.00 31.22 -30.63
CA ALA A 60 31.07 30.63 -29.84
C ALA A 60 31.18 29.14 -30.18
N ARG A 61 32.31 28.76 -30.81
CA ARG A 61 32.69 27.36 -30.99
C ARG A 61 33.08 26.78 -29.64
N VAL A 62 32.28 25.85 -29.11
CA VAL A 62 32.67 25.01 -27.96
C VAL A 62 33.29 23.74 -28.52
N ALA A 63 34.57 23.53 -28.23
CA ALA A 63 35.28 22.28 -28.56
C ALA A 63 34.77 21.12 -27.68
N PRO A 64 34.69 19.88 -28.19
CA PRO A 64 34.34 18.74 -27.36
C PRO A 64 35.51 18.43 -26.40
N LEU A 65 35.30 18.64 -25.11
CA LEU A 65 36.21 18.14 -24.08
C LEU A 65 36.08 16.62 -24.03
N ARG A 66 37.10 15.97 -24.60
CA ARG A 66 37.36 14.53 -24.49
C ARG A 66 37.86 14.26 -23.07
N MET A 67 36.98 13.93 -22.13
CA MET A 67 37.41 13.45 -20.81
C MET A 67 37.82 11.98 -20.93
N THR A 68 39.12 11.75 -20.84
CA THR A 68 39.74 10.44 -20.66
C THR A 68 39.31 9.87 -19.31
N ALA A 69 38.75 8.66 -19.33
CA ALA A 69 38.55 7.85 -18.14
C ALA A 69 39.91 7.62 -17.47
N THR A 70 40.12 8.29 -16.35
CA THR A 70 41.18 7.97 -15.40
C THR A 70 40.47 7.54 -14.13
N GLY A 71 40.83 6.36 -13.65
CA GLY A 71 40.22 5.70 -12.50
C GLY A 71 40.19 6.65 -11.31
N LEU A 72 39.00 6.79 -10.74
CA LEU A 72 38.83 7.22 -9.37
C LEU A 72 38.22 6.02 -8.66
N ASP A 73 39.07 5.44 -7.84
CA ASP A 73 38.78 4.29 -7.01
C ASP A 73 37.51 4.52 -6.19
N ALA A 74 36.69 3.48 -6.16
CA ALA A 74 35.51 3.38 -5.31
C ALA A 74 35.96 3.16 -3.85
N GLU A 75 36.44 4.21 -3.19
CA GLU A 75 36.65 4.22 -1.75
C GLU A 75 36.03 5.48 -1.14
N ALA A 76 34.72 5.40 -0.83
CA ALA A 76 34.06 6.28 0.12
C ALA A 76 32.68 5.73 0.50
N ALA A 77 32.64 4.59 1.21
CA ALA A 77 31.45 4.14 1.94
C ALA A 77 31.79 3.12 3.03
N THR A 78 32.78 3.41 3.88
CA THR A 78 33.04 2.62 5.09
C THR A 78 33.39 3.54 6.23
N ASP A 79 32.40 4.26 6.74
CA ASP A 79 32.41 4.72 8.13
C ASP A 79 30.97 4.73 8.65
N GLN A 80 30.41 3.52 8.77
CA GLN A 80 29.37 3.28 9.73
C GLN A 80 30.05 2.53 10.86
N GLY A 81 30.10 3.17 12.04
CA GLY A 81 30.53 2.51 13.28
C GLY A 81 29.79 1.19 13.49
N PRO A 82 30.29 0.33 14.39
CA PRO A 82 29.87 -1.06 14.49
C PRO A 82 28.35 -1.16 14.50
N LEU A 83 27.80 -1.87 13.52
CA LEU A 83 26.39 -2.18 13.39
C LEU A 83 25.93 -2.80 14.71
N LEU A 84 25.20 -2.01 15.49
CA LEU A 84 24.58 -2.44 16.73
C LEU A 84 23.52 -3.50 16.35
N ASP A 85 23.84 -4.76 16.64
CA ASP A 85 23.03 -5.97 16.44
C ASP A 85 22.18 -6.00 15.16
N ASP A 86 22.59 -6.79 14.15
CA ASP A 86 21.92 -6.98 12.84
C ASP A 86 20.47 -7.51 12.89
N VAL A 87 19.89 -7.65 14.08
CA VAL A 87 18.52 -8.12 14.32
C VAL A 87 17.61 -6.91 14.59
N PRO A 88 16.58 -6.66 13.75
CA PRO A 88 15.57 -5.65 14.05
C PRO A 88 14.91 -5.92 15.39
N LYS A 89 14.76 -4.88 16.22
CA LYS A 89 14.04 -5.02 17.49
C LYS A 89 12.54 -5.18 17.23
N TYR A 90 11.97 -6.23 17.83
CA TYR A 90 10.53 -6.43 17.88
C TYR A 90 9.96 -5.65 19.08
N ILE A 91 9.16 -4.63 18.79
CA ILE A 91 8.66 -3.69 19.80
C ILE A 91 7.29 -4.13 20.33
N SER A 92 7.04 -3.83 21.60
CA SER A 92 5.73 -4.05 22.22
C SER A 92 4.67 -3.08 21.70
N LYS A 93 3.39 -3.36 21.95
CA LYS A 93 2.27 -2.44 21.69
C LYS A 93 2.48 -1.07 22.33
N ALA A 94 2.98 -1.06 23.57
CA ALA A 94 3.28 0.16 24.30
C ALA A 94 4.42 0.96 23.66
N GLU A 95 5.50 0.29 23.25
CA GLU A 95 6.62 0.91 22.54
C GLU A 95 6.20 1.44 21.16
N ALA A 96 5.37 0.70 20.42
CA ALA A 96 4.84 1.13 19.12
C ALA A 96 3.98 2.40 19.25
N LYS A 97 3.13 2.47 20.29
CA LYS A 97 2.35 3.67 20.60
C LYS A 97 3.27 4.84 20.94
N ALA A 98 4.25 4.63 21.82
CA ALA A 98 5.20 5.66 22.24
C ALA A 98 6.05 6.17 21.06
N LEU A 99 6.49 5.29 20.16
CA LEU A 99 7.19 5.67 18.93
C LEU A 99 6.29 6.52 18.02
N ALA A 100 5.04 6.13 17.82
CA ALA A 100 4.12 6.91 17.01
C ALA A 100 3.84 8.30 17.61
N GLU A 101 3.73 8.41 18.93
CA GLU A 101 3.58 9.69 19.64
C GLU A 101 4.85 10.56 19.53
N ASP A 102 6.03 9.95 19.64
CA ASP A 102 7.32 10.61 19.49
C ASP A 102 7.51 11.21 18.08
N LEU A 103 7.18 10.44 17.03
CA LEU A 103 7.25 10.93 15.64
C LEU A 103 6.29 12.11 15.39
N LYS A 104 5.17 12.16 16.09
CA LYS A 104 4.17 13.24 15.98
C LYS A 104 4.39 14.38 16.97
N SER A 105 5.42 14.29 17.81
CA SER A 105 5.79 15.35 18.74
C SER A 105 6.34 16.57 18.00
N GLU A 106 6.57 17.68 18.71
CA GLU A 106 7.22 18.86 18.13
C GLU A 106 8.63 18.54 17.57
N GLU A 107 9.37 17.65 18.24
CA GLU A 107 10.71 17.21 17.79
C GLU A 107 10.62 16.30 16.55
N GLY A 108 9.62 15.40 16.52
CA GLY A 108 9.41 14.51 15.38
C GLY A 108 8.83 15.20 14.15
N GLY A 109 7.93 16.17 14.36
CA GLY A 109 7.40 17.07 13.34
C GLY A 109 6.48 16.43 12.29
N PHE A 110 6.16 15.13 12.40
CA PHE A 110 5.33 14.45 11.42
C PHE A 110 3.84 14.68 11.68
N SER A 111 3.10 14.93 10.61
CA SER A 111 1.64 14.81 10.65
C SER A 111 1.21 13.34 10.51
N THR A 112 -0.01 13.04 10.95
CA THR A 112 -0.59 11.70 10.73
C THR A 112 -0.74 11.39 9.25
N ASP A 113 -1.12 12.39 8.44
CA ASP A 113 -1.27 12.23 6.98
C ASP A 113 0.06 11.85 6.32
N GLN A 114 1.17 12.48 6.73
CA GLN A 114 2.51 12.16 6.21
C GLN A 114 2.93 10.72 6.55
N LEU A 115 2.75 10.30 7.80
CA LEU A 115 3.12 8.94 8.23
C LEU A 115 2.30 7.89 7.48
N VAL A 116 0.98 8.09 7.35
CA VAL A 116 0.08 7.18 6.63
C VAL A 116 0.42 7.13 5.14
N GLU A 117 0.74 8.27 4.52
CA GLU A 117 1.13 8.31 3.10
C GLU A 117 2.41 7.50 2.86
N MET A 118 3.44 7.72 3.68
CA MET A 118 4.72 7.03 3.56
C MET A 118 4.62 5.54 3.88
N ALA A 119 3.84 5.16 4.89
CA ALA A 119 3.59 3.78 5.27
C ALA A 119 2.85 3.03 4.16
N GLY A 120 1.72 3.56 3.68
CA GLY A 120 0.95 2.94 2.60
C GLY A 120 1.70 2.88 1.27
N HIS A 121 2.57 3.85 0.98
CA HIS A 121 3.48 3.77 -0.17
C HIS A 121 4.49 2.62 -0.01
N SER A 122 5.07 2.47 1.19
CA SER A 122 5.99 1.36 1.48
C SER A 122 5.31 -0.02 1.33
N VAL A 123 4.04 -0.12 1.72
CA VAL A 123 3.22 -1.32 1.51
C VAL A 123 3.04 -1.61 0.03
N ALA A 124 2.66 -0.62 -0.77
CA ALA A 124 2.49 -0.79 -2.21
C ALA A 124 3.79 -1.22 -2.90
N ASP A 125 4.92 -0.65 -2.50
CA ASP A 125 6.25 -1.02 -3.02
C ASP A 125 6.62 -2.46 -2.65
N ALA A 126 6.37 -2.88 -1.41
CA ALA A 126 6.62 -4.25 -0.97
C ALA A 126 5.72 -5.26 -1.71
N ILE A 127 4.44 -4.92 -1.92
CA ILE A 127 3.51 -5.74 -2.72
C ILE A 127 3.98 -5.82 -4.18
N PHE A 128 4.46 -4.71 -4.76
CA PHE A 128 4.96 -4.69 -6.12
C PHE A 128 6.15 -5.63 -6.33
N GLU A 129 7.08 -5.65 -5.36
CA GLU A 129 8.22 -6.56 -5.37
C GLU A 129 7.79 -8.03 -5.23
N ALA A 130 6.93 -8.32 -4.26
CA ALA A 130 6.53 -9.69 -3.95
C ALA A 130 5.55 -10.29 -4.99
N TYR A 131 4.68 -9.46 -5.56
CA TYR A 131 3.59 -9.87 -6.44
C TYR A 131 3.43 -8.93 -7.64
N PRO A 132 4.40 -8.87 -8.58
CA PRO A 132 4.33 -7.96 -9.73
C PRO A 132 3.02 -8.11 -10.52
N PRO A 133 2.47 -7.05 -11.16
CA PRO A 133 1.16 -7.13 -11.83
C PRO A 133 1.05 -8.28 -12.86
N SER A 134 2.15 -8.59 -13.55
CA SER A 134 2.24 -9.70 -14.50
C SER A 134 2.04 -11.07 -13.87
N SER A 135 2.38 -11.25 -12.59
CA SER A 135 2.21 -12.51 -11.85
C SER A 135 0.75 -12.82 -11.51
N LEU A 136 -0.13 -11.81 -11.48
CA LEU A 136 -1.53 -11.98 -11.10
C LEU A 136 -2.43 -12.38 -12.27
N GLY A 137 -1.91 -12.49 -13.50
CA GLY A 137 -2.68 -12.92 -14.67
C GLY A 137 -3.88 -12.02 -14.98
N GLY A 138 -3.77 -10.71 -14.72
CA GLY A 138 -4.86 -9.74 -14.90
C GLY A 138 -5.94 -9.77 -13.81
N LYS A 139 -5.79 -10.59 -12.78
CA LYS A 139 -6.71 -10.63 -11.64
C LYS A 139 -6.60 -9.38 -10.75
N LYS A 140 -7.67 -9.12 -9.99
CA LYS A 140 -7.81 -7.96 -9.11
C LYS A 140 -7.04 -8.13 -7.80
N VAL A 141 -6.55 -7.01 -7.27
CA VAL A 141 -6.14 -6.87 -5.87
C VAL A 141 -7.32 -6.33 -5.07
N ILE A 142 -7.70 -7.00 -3.99
CA ILE A 142 -8.72 -6.51 -3.07
C ILE A 142 -8.07 -6.09 -1.76
N VAL A 143 -8.21 -4.81 -1.41
CA VAL A 143 -7.70 -4.24 -0.16
C VAL A 143 -8.84 -4.09 0.84
N ILE A 144 -8.73 -4.75 1.99
CA ILE A 144 -9.72 -4.78 3.06
C ILE A 144 -9.30 -3.78 4.14
N CYS A 145 -9.91 -2.60 4.16
CA CYS A 145 -9.55 -1.49 5.04
C CYS A 145 -10.44 -1.45 6.28
N GLY A 146 -9.83 -1.30 7.46
CA GLY A 146 -10.55 -1.03 8.70
C GLY A 146 -10.69 0.45 9.03
N LYS A 147 -11.38 0.76 10.14
CA LYS A 147 -11.68 2.15 10.56
C LYS A 147 -10.48 2.96 11.07
N GLY A 148 -9.38 2.28 11.40
CA GLY A 148 -8.20 2.87 12.04
C GLY A 148 -7.15 3.36 11.04
N LEU A 149 -5.94 3.65 11.55
CA LEU A 149 -4.81 4.06 10.71
C LEU A 149 -4.36 2.94 9.75
N ASN A 150 -4.45 1.67 10.15
CA ASN A 150 -4.11 0.56 9.26
C ASN A 150 -4.97 0.56 7.99
N GLY A 151 -6.28 0.84 8.12
CA GLY A 151 -7.15 0.96 6.95
C GLY A 151 -6.87 2.20 6.11
N ALA A 152 -6.38 3.28 6.71
CA ALA A 152 -5.91 4.45 5.97
C ALA A 152 -4.62 4.12 5.17
N GLU A 153 -3.69 3.39 5.76
CA GLU A 153 -2.50 2.87 5.07
C GLU A 153 -2.90 1.94 3.92
N GLY A 154 -3.92 1.10 4.12
CA GLY A 154 -4.54 0.29 3.07
C GLY A 154 -5.17 1.13 1.95
N LEU A 155 -5.86 2.23 2.24
CA LEU A 155 -6.41 3.12 1.22
C LEU A 155 -5.30 3.81 0.41
N THR A 156 -4.21 4.21 1.08
CA THR A 156 -3.01 4.72 0.41
C THR A 156 -2.39 3.66 -0.49
N ALA A 157 -2.19 2.44 0.02
CA ALA A 157 -1.64 1.33 -0.74
C ALA A 157 -2.53 1.01 -1.96
N ALA A 158 -3.85 0.98 -1.80
CA ALA A 158 -4.80 0.77 -2.91
C ALA A 158 -4.64 1.83 -4.01
N ARG A 159 -4.49 3.10 -3.62
CA ARG A 159 -4.24 4.21 -4.57
C ARG A 159 -2.91 4.03 -5.30
N GLN A 160 -1.83 3.71 -4.58
CA GLN A 160 -0.50 3.54 -5.18
C GLN A 160 -0.46 2.31 -6.10
N LEU A 161 -1.05 1.18 -5.69
CA LEU A 161 -1.18 -0.03 -6.52
C LEU A 161 -1.96 0.25 -7.81
N HIS A 162 -3.00 1.07 -7.78
CA HIS A 162 -3.67 1.49 -9.01
C HIS A 162 -2.71 2.23 -9.96
N HIS A 163 -1.88 3.13 -9.44
CA HIS A 163 -0.85 3.81 -10.25
C HIS A 163 0.25 2.86 -10.76
N TYR A 164 0.51 1.75 -10.07
CA TYR A 164 1.44 0.70 -10.49
C TYR A 164 0.86 -0.26 -11.55
N GLY A 165 -0.39 -0.04 -11.97
CA GLY A 165 -1.03 -0.80 -13.04
C GLY A 165 -1.85 -2.01 -12.56
N TYR A 166 -2.10 -2.15 -11.27
CA TYR A 166 -3.00 -3.19 -10.76
C TYR A 166 -4.48 -2.84 -11.01
N SER A 167 -5.31 -3.86 -11.25
CA SER A 167 -6.76 -3.70 -11.10
C SER A 167 -7.13 -3.80 -9.63
N VAL A 168 -7.55 -2.70 -9.01
CA VAL A 168 -7.77 -2.62 -7.56
C VAL A 168 -9.26 -2.52 -7.24
N GLY A 169 -9.68 -3.17 -6.15
CA GLY A 169 -10.94 -2.90 -5.45
C GLY A 169 -10.69 -2.77 -3.95
N VAL A 170 -11.53 -2.00 -3.26
CA VAL A 170 -11.41 -1.78 -1.81
C VAL A 170 -12.67 -2.28 -1.11
N VAL A 171 -12.54 -2.99 -0.01
CA VAL A 171 -13.62 -3.33 0.92
C VAL A 171 -13.43 -2.50 2.18
N TYR A 172 -14.36 -1.60 2.49
CA TYR A 172 -14.26 -0.68 3.63
C TYR A 172 -15.57 -0.64 4.43
N PRO A 173 -15.83 -1.70 5.24
CA PRO A 173 -17.14 -1.97 5.84
C PRO A 173 -17.44 -1.10 7.07
N GLU A 174 -16.41 -0.76 7.85
CA GLU A 174 -16.52 0.01 9.07
C GLU A 174 -15.60 1.23 8.98
N LYS A 175 -16.15 2.42 9.16
CA LYS A 175 -15.42 3.68 9.00
C LYS A 175 -15.54 4.55 10.24
N LYS A 176 -14.44 5.16 10.66
CA LYS A 176 -14.45 6.09 11.81
C LYS A 176 -15.08 7.42 11.39
N ARG A 177 -16.03 7.89 12.20
CA ARG A 177 -16.75 9.14 11.98
C ARG A 177 -16.65 10.05 13.20
N ASP A 178 -16.71 11.36 12.99
CA ASP A 178 -16.81 12.38 14.05
C ASP A 178 -18.25 12.49 14.59
N SER A 179 -18.47 13.43 15.52
CA SER A 179 -19.78 13.70 16.12
C SER A 179 -20.84 14.12 15.09
N GLU A 180 -20.42 14.68 13.96
CA GLU A 180 -21.26 15.12 12.85
C GLU A 180 -21.47 14.01 11.80
N GLY A 181 -20.95 12.80 12.05
CA GLY A 181 -21.06 11.66 11.17
C GLY A 181 -20.17 11.74 9.92
N GLN A 182 -19.26 12.71 9.83
CA GLN A 182 -18.30 12.81 8.74
C GLN A 182 -17.15 11.84 8.94
N LEU A 183 -16.59 11.32 7.84
CA LEU A 183 -15.38 10.52 7.93
C LEU A 183 -14.23 11.36 8.48
N VAL A 184 -13.47 10.78 9.40
CA VAL A 184 -12.30 11.45 9.96
C VAL A 184 -11.09 11.35 9.02
N GLN A 185 -10.20 12.33 9.10
CA GLN A 185 -8.90 12.26 8.44
C GLN A 185 -8.00 11.20 9.10
N PRO A 186 -7.05 10.60 8.36
CA PRO A 186 -6.79 10.77 6.92
C PRO A 186 -7.76 10.04 5.98
N SER A 187 -8.54 9.08 6.48
CA SER A 187 -9.34 8.17 5.64
C SER A 187 -10.36 8.88 4.77
N ALA A 188 -10.89 10.03 5.20
CA ALA A 188 -11.84 10.83 4.43
C ALA A 188 -11.24 11.35 3.11
N GLY A 189 -10.03 11.90 3.16
CA GLY A 189 -9.31 12.35 1.96
C GLY A 189 -8.90 11.17 1.08
N LEU A 190 -8.35 10.12 1.68
CA LEU A 190 -7.86 8.95 0.97
C LEU A 190 -8.97 8.19 0.22
N GLU A 191 -10.14 8.00 0.84
CA GLU A 191 -11.27 7.36 0.16
C GLU A 191 -11.72 8.17 -1.07
N LYS A 192 -11.77 9.50 -0.97
CA LYS A 192 -12.12 10.37 -2.11
C LYS A 192 -11.09 10.22 -3.24
N GLN A 193 -9.80 10.16 -2.92
CA GLN A 193 -8.74 10.00 -3.91
C GLN A 193 -8.83 8.63 -4.60
N VAL A 194 -9.01 7.54 -3.84
CA VAL A 194 -9.24 6.19 -4.39
C VAL A 194 -10.43 6.19 -5.35
N ARG A 195 -11.57 6.77 -4.95
CA ARG A 195 -12.75 6.87 -5.82
C ARG A 195 -12.52 7.72 -7.06
N SER A 196 -11.73 8.79 -6.98
CA SER A 196 -11.42 9.64 -8.14
C SER A 196 -10.62 8.93 -9.24
N LEU A 197 -9.94 7.83 -8.90
CA LEU A 197 -9.27 6.95 -9.86
C LEU A 197 -10.22 5.93 -10.50
N GLY A 198 -11.50 5.93 -10.14
CA GLY A 198 -12.47 4.92 -10.58
C GLY A 198 -12.36 3.58 -9.84
N VAL A 199 -11.59 3.51 -8.75
CA VAL A 199 -11.51 2.32 -7.91
C VAL A 199 -12.81 2.16 -7.12
N GLN A 200 -13.40 0.97 -7.20
CA GLN A 200 -14.63 0.64 -6.51
C GLN A 200 -14.37 0.36 -5.03
N VAL A 201 -15.18 0.98 -4.17
CA VAL A 201 -15.13 0.80 -2.72
C VAL A 201 -16.45 0.16 -2.25
N TYR A 202 -16.37 -1.09 -1.82
CA TYR A 202 -17.47 -1.96 -1.39
C TYR A 202 -17.64 -1.94 0.14
N MET A 203 -18.85 -2.24 0.61
CA MET A 203 -19.16 -2.39 2.04
C MET A 203 -19.00 -3.83 2.53
N SER A 204 -18.83 -4.80 1.63
CA SER A 204 -18.65 -6.22 1.92
C SER A 204 -17.75 -6.84 0.86
N LEU A 205 -17.27 -8.07 1.10
CA LEU A 205 -16.55 -8.81 0.08
C LEU A 205 -17.43 -8.99 -1.17
N PRO A 206 -16.91 -8.69 -2.36
CA PRO A 206 -17.67 -8.87 -3.59
C PRO A 206 -17.73 -10.35 -3.99
N GLY A 207 -18.84 -10.77 -4.63
CA GLY A 207 -19.06 -12.15 -5.06
C GLY A 207 -18.21 -12.64 -6.25
N PHE A 208 -17.26 -11.82 -6.76
CA PHE A 208 -16.40 -12.19 -7.91
C PHE A 208 -15.07 -12.81 -7.46
N VAL A 209 -15.11 -13.72 -6.50
CA VAL A 209 -13.90 -14.23 -5.83
C VAL A 209 -12.89 -14.83 -6.82
N ASP A 210 -13.35 -15.48 -7.89
CA ASP A 210 -12.47 -16.05 -8.93
C ASP A 210 -11.63 -15.02 -9.70
N GLN A 211 -12.07 -13.76 -9.72
CA GLN A 211 -11.36 -12.65 -10.36
C GLN A 211 -10.33 -12.00 -9.44
N VAL A 212 -10.23 -12.43 -8.18
CA VAL A 212 -9.27 -11.91 -7.20
C VAL A 212 -7.99 -12.74 -7.25
N GLY A 213 -6.85 -12.05 -7.39
CA GLY A 213 -5.52 -12.65 -7.45
C GLY A 213 -4.68 -12.38 -6.21
N LEU A 214 -5.02 -11.35 -5.43
CA LEU A 214 -4.30 -10.96 -4.21
C LEU A 214 -5.27 -10.30 -3.24
N LEU A 215 -5.17 -10.68 -1.96
CA LEU A 215 -5.89 -10.06 -0.86
C LEU A 215 -4.90 -9.24 -0.02
N VAL A 216 -5.29 -8.04 0.37
CA VAL A 216 -4.51 -7.16 1.25
C VAL A 216 -5.33 -6.85 2.49
N ASP A 217 -4.90 -7.38 3.61
CA ASP A 217 -5.46 -7.15 4.94
C ASP A 217 -4.89 -5.86 5.54
N ALA A 218 -5.78 -4.87 5.67
CA ALA A 218 -5.56 -3.60 6.33
C ALA A 218 -6.65 -3.33 7.39
N ALA A 219 -7.23 -4.39 7.96
CA ALA A 219 -8.42 -4.30 8.81
C ALA A 219 -8.08 -3.85 10.24
N HIS A 220 -7.28 -4.64 10.95
CA HIS A 220 -6.85 -4.37 12.32
C HIS A 220 -5.36 -4.01 12.35
N GLY A 221 -5.00 -2.98 13.10
CA GLY A 221 -3.59 -2.65 13.38
C GLY A 221 -3.26 -2.83 14.85
N THR A 222 -2.12 -2.27 15.27
CA THR A 222 -1.57 -2.36 16.63
C THR A 222 -2.55 -1.99 17.77
N SER A 223 -3.62 -1.23 17.50
CA SER A 223 -4.63 -0.90 18.52
C SER A 223 -5.60 -2.03 18.86
N PHE A 224 -5.70 -3.09 18.05
CA PHE A 224 -6.53 -4.26 18.36
C PHE A 224 -5.99 -4.97 19.60
N GLU A 225 -6.87 -5.51 20.44
CA GLU A 225 -6.53 -6.13 21.74
C GLU A 225 -6.52 -7.67 21.68
N GLY A 226 -6.57 -8.23 20.47
CA GLY A 226 -6.67 -9.68 20.27
C GLY A 226 -8.08 -10.23 20.53
N GLY A 227 -8.19 -11.56 20.44
CA GLY A 227 -9.42 -12.29 20.70
C GLY A 227 -10.44 -12.26 19.56
N ARG A 228 -11.70 -12.60 19.86
CA ARG A 228 -12.76 -12.74 18.85
C ARG A 228 -13.10 -11.39 18.21
N PRO A 229 -12.92 -11.23 16.88
CA PRO A 229 -13.36 -10.04 16.18
C PRO A 229 -14.86 -9.79 16.38
N LYS A 230 -15.26 -8.52 16.41
CA LYS A 230 -16.69 -8.14 16.43
C LYS A 230 -17.19 -7.95 15.01
N ALA A 231 -18.51 -8.07 14.82
CA ALA A 231 -19.13 -7.75 13.54
C ALA A 231 -18.76 -6.34 13.06
N PRO A 232 -18.47 -6.16 11.76
CA PRO A 232 -18.60 -7.15 10.67
C PRO A 232 -17.36 -8.04 10.45
N TRP A 233 -16.31 -7.90 11.26
CA TRP A 233 -15.00 -8.52 11.02
C TRP A 233 -14.98 -10.02 11.28
N ASP A 234 -15.80 -10.52 12.20
CA ASP A 234 -15.96 -11.97 12.42
C ASP A 234 -16.47 -12.68 11.17
N ILE A 235 -17.42 -12.08 10.45
CA ILE A 235 -17.97 -12.62 9.20
C ILE A 235 -16.95 -12.48 8.08
N ILE A 236 -16.32 -11.31 7.93
CA ILE A 236 -15.35 -11.07 6.86
C ILE A 236 -14.14 -11.99 7.01
N PHE A 237 -13.60 -12.16 8.21
CA PHE A 237 -12.44 -13.04 8.40
C PHE A 237 -12.80 -14.50 8.18
N LYS A 238 -14.00 -14.95 8.61
CA LYS A 238 -14.50 -16.29 8.24
C LYS A 238 -14.56 -16.49 6.74
N GLN A 239 -15.02 -15.49 5.99
CA GLN A 239 -15.01 -15.55 4.53
C GLN A 239 -13.59 -15.55 3.97
N LEU A 240 -12.67 -14.73 4.48
CA LEU A 240 -11.31 -14.64 3.96
C LEU A 240 -10.45 -15.89 4.22
N ILE A 241 -10.77 -16.68 5.26
CA ILE A 241 -10.10 -17.95 5.55
C ILE A 241 -10.83 -19.16 4.97
N ASP A 242 -12.01 -18.97 4.40
CA ASP A 242 -12.75 -20.03 3.73
C ASP A 242 -11.93 -20.51 2.52
N PRO A 243 -11.58 -21.80 2.41
CA PRO A 243 -10.84 -22.33 1.27
C PRO A 243 -11.51 -22.07 -0.09
N GLU A 244 -12.84 -21.95 -0.15
CA GLU A 244 -13.55 -21.60 -1.39
C GLU A 244 -13.26 -20.15 -1.80
N VAL A 245 -13.08 -19.26 -0.82
CA VAL A 245 -12.82 -17.84 -1.06
C VAL A 245 -11.33 -17.57 -1.23
N LEU A 246 -10.50 -18.03 -0.29
CA LEU A 246 -9.05 -17.87 -0.32
C LEU A 246 -8.46 -18.65 -1.48
N GLY A 247 -8.80 -19.94 -1.59
CA GLY A 247 -8.18 -20.86 -2.54
C GLY A 247 -6.66 -20.82 -2.41
N THR A 248 -5.98 -20.52 -3.51
CA THR A 248 -4.51 -20.37 -3.55
C THR A 248 -4.07 -18.89 -3.64
N LYS A 249 -4.97 -17.95 -3.32
CA LYS A 249 -4.67 -16.51 -3.45
C LYS A 249 -3.75 -16.09 -2.31
N PRO A 250 -2.64 -15.40 -2.58
CA PRO A 250 -1.82 -14.83 -1.53
C PRO A 250 -2.60 -13.82 -0.69
N LEU A 251 -2.29 -13.78 0.60
CA LEU A 251 -2.76 -12.79 1.56
C LEU A 251 -1.59 -11.98 2.11
N VAL A 252 -1.68 -10.65 1.99
CA VAL A 252 -0.71 -9.71 2.54
C VAL A 252 -1.34 -8.99 3.72
N SER A 253 -0.71 -8.99 4.89
CA SER A 253 -1.15 -8.16 6.02
C SER A 253 -0.27 -6.93 6.19
N ILE A 254 -0.91 -5.78 6.45
CA ILE A 254 -0.24 -4.54 6.80
C ILE A 254 -0.12 -4.46 8.32
N ASP A 255 1.09 -4.18 8.79
CA ASP A 255 1.51 -3.97 10.17
C ASP A 255 1.46 -5.23 11.07
N LEU A 256 0.28 -5.84 11.17
CA LEU A 256 -0.05 -7.05 11.92
C LEU A 256 -1.11 -7.86 11.16
N PRO A 257 -1.08 -9.21 11.19
CA PRO A 257 -2.20 -10.00 10.72
C PRO A 257 -3.48 -9.70 11.51
N SER A 258 -4.57 -9.41 10.82
CA SER A 258 -5.80 -9.05 11.50
C SER A 258 -6.35 -10.19 12.36
N GLY A 259 -6.68 -9.85 13.60
CA GLY A 259 -7.09 -10.81 14.64
C GLY A 259 -5.97 -11.17 15.61
N TRP A 260 -4.71 -10.84 15.30
CA TRP A 260 -3.58 -11.06 16.18
C TRP A 260 -3.41 -9.89 17.16
N ASP A 261 -2.91 -10.19 18.35
CA ASP A 261 -2.47 -9.20 19.32
C ASP A 261 -1.03 -8.75 19.02
N ALA A 262 -0.73 -7.47 19.27
CA ALA A 262 0.56 -6.87 18.96
C ALA A 262 1.71 -7.36 19.86
N ASP A 263 1.41 -7.86 21.05
CA ASP A 263 2.40 -8.40 22.00
C ASP A 263 2.40 -9.92 21.98
N MET A 264 1.20 -10.53 22.04
CA MET A 264 1.02 -11.97 22.23
C MET A 264 0.91 -12.76 20.92
N GLY A 265 0.64 -12.09 19.79
CA GLY A 265 0.48 -12.73 18.50
C GLY A 265 -0.89 -13.38 18.31
N MET A 266 -0.93 -14.53 17.66
CA MET A 266 -2.18 -15.24 17.36
C MET A 266 -2.90 -15.62 18.68
N PRO A 267 -4.21 -15.34 18.82
CA PRO A 267 -4.96 -15.74 19.99
C PRO A 267 -5.06 -17.28 20.08
N GLU A 268 -5.02 -17.79 21.31
CA GLU A 268 -5.31 -19.20 21.57
C GLU A 268 -6.71 -19.58 21.08
N GLN A 269 -6.80 -20.71 20.38
CA GLN A 269 -8.08 -21.21 19.88
C GLN A 269 -8.85 -21.88 21.03
N PRO A 270 -10.18 -21.67 21.12
CA PRO A 270 -10.99 -22.35 22.11
C PRO A 270 -10.85 -23.87 22.00
N VAL A 271 -10.61 -24.54 23.13
CA VAL A 271 -10.55 -26.01 23.22
C VAL A 271 -11.86 -26.55 23.80
N ALA A 272 -12.27 -27.74 23.36
CA ALA A 272 -13.43 -28.42 23.94
C ALA A 272 -13.18 -28.70 25.43
N ASP A 273 -14.26 -28.68 26.23
CA ASP A 273 -14.17 -29.03 27.63
C ASP A 273 -13.86 -30.53 27.75
N PRO A 274 -12.70 -30.92 28.31
CA PRO A 274 -12.35 -32.32 28.46
C PRO A 274 -13.30 -33.09 29.39
N GLU A 275 -14.10 -32.39 30.21
CA GLU A 275 -15.07 -33.00 31.13
C GLU A 275 -16.47 -33.15 30.52
N ASP A 276 -16.74 -32.53 29.37
CA ASP A 276 -18.03 -32.59 28.67
C ASP A 276 -17.83 -33.04 27.21
N GLU A 277 -17.61 -34.34 27.03
CA GLU A 277 -17.36 -34.96 25.71
C GLU A 277 -18.55 -34.81 24.74
N ASP A 278 -19.76 -34.58 25.26
CA ASP A 278 -20.98 -34.40 24.47
C ASP A 278 -21.19 -32.94 24.03
N ALA A 279 -20.44 -31.98 24.59
CA ALA A 279 -20.52 -30.58 24.19
C ALA A 279 -20.01 -30.38 22.75
N PRO A 280 -20.70 -29.57 21.92
CA PRO A 280 -20.22 -29.26 20.59
C PRO A 280 -18.87 -28.53 20.68
N PRO A 281 -17.92 -28.80 19.76
CA PRO A 281 -16.63 -28.14 19.77
C PRO A 281 -16.83 -26.61 19.66
N PRO A 282 -16.10 -25.82 20.47
CA PRO A 282 -16.28 -24.39 20.46
C PRO A 282 -15.89 -23.81 19.10
N ALA A 283 -16.66 -22.83 18.62
CA ALA A 283 -16.39 -22.21 17.34
C ALA A 283 -15.00 -21.53 17.36
N PRO A 284 -14.16 -21.71 16.31
CA PRO A 284 -12.84 -21.10 16.27
C PRO A 284 -12.94 -19.57 16.27
N ILE A 285 -11.88 -18.92 16.75
CA ILE A 285 -11.70 -17.48 16.64
C ILE A 285 -11.15 -17.19 15.24
N PRO A 286 -11.91 -16.52 14.36
CA PRO A 286 -11.44 -16.24 13.01
C PRO A 286 -10.33 -15.19 13.06
N VAL A 287 -9.14 -15.57 12.60
CA VAL A 287 -7.97 -14.70 12.45
C VAL A 287 -7.34 -14.96 11.09
N LEU A 288 -6.59 -13.98 10.58
CA LEU A 288 -5.95 -14.10 9.27
C LEU A 288 -4.53 -14.68 9.37
N TYR A 289 -4.13 -15.38 8.32
CA TYR A 289 -2.83 -16.06 8.18
C TYR A 289 -2.19 -15.63 6.85
N PRO A 290 -1.37 -14.57 6.84
CA PRO A 290 -0.84 -14.02 5.60
C PRO A 290 0.40 -14.79 5.11
N ASP A 291 0.60 -14.82 3.80
CA ASP A 291 1.84 -15.27 3.17
C ASP A 291 2.95 -14.20 3.26
N THR A 292 2.52 -12.94 3.28
CA THR A 292 3.40 -11.77 3.33
C THR A 292 2.96 -10.80 4.41
N LEU A 293 3.90 -10.32 5.22
CA LEU A 293 3.68 -9.31 6.24
C LEU A 293 4.53 -8.07 5.94
N VAL A 294 3.92 -6.90 5.97
CA VAL A 294 4.63 -5.61 5.87
C VAL A 294 4.51 -4.89 7.21
N SER A 295 5.50 -5.03 8.09
CA SER A 295 5.55 -4.26 9.33
C SER A 295 5.82 -2.79 9.07
N ILE A 296 5.14 -1.89 9.78
CA ILE A 296 5.33 -0.44 9.67
C ILE A 296 6.15 0.07 10.86
N ALA A 297 7.13 0.94 10.60
CA ALA A 297 8.07 1.55 11.56
C ALA A 297 9.05 0.57 12.22
N ALA A 298 8.53 -0.48 12.83
CA ALA A 298 9.26 -1.61 13.41
C ALA A 298 8.34 -2.84 13.51
N PRO A 299 8.88 -4.06 13.47
CA PRO A 299 8.07 -5.26 13.69
C PRO A 299 7.53 -5.30 15.14
N LYS A 300 6.30 -5.79 15.32
CA LYS A 300 5.68 -5.93 16.65
C LYS A 300 5.98 -7.32 17.23
N ARG A 301 6.06 -7.45 18.55
CA ARG A 301 6.37 -8.73 19.22
C ARG A 301 5.45 -9.88 18.81
N GLY A 302 4.16 -9.62 18.60
CA GLY A 302 3.19 -10.63 18.21
C GLY A 302 3.46 -11.31 16.86
N VAL A 303 4.40 -10.80 16.05
CA VAL A 303 4.82 -11.41 14.78
C VAL A 303 6.27 -11.92 14.82
N ALA A 304 6.89 -12.04 15.99
CA ALA A 304 8.25 -12.59 16.14
C ALA A 304 8.38 -14.03 15.60
N GLU A 305 7.30 -14.80 15.71
CA GLU A 305 7.23 -16.16 15.21
C GLU A 305 6.67 -16.27 13.78
N PHE A 306 6.37 -15.14 13.14
CA PHE A 306 5.91 -15.15 11.75
C PHE A 306 6.95 -15.80 10.83
N ARG A 307 6.48 -16.69 9.95
CA ARG A 307 7.30 -17.38 8.95
C ARG A 307 6.63 -17.16 7.59
N GLY A 308 7.24 -16.33 6.77
CA GLY A 308 6.72 -15.92 5.47
C GLY A 308 7.58 -14.81 4.87
N ASN A 309 7.09 -14.16 3.82
CA ASN A 309 7.77 -12.97 3.30
C ASN A 309 7.54 -11.80 4.26
N HIS A 310 8.58 -11.39 4.97
CA HIS A 310 8.46 -10.32 5.95
C HIS A 310 9.22 -9.08 5.48
N TYR A 311 8.51 -7.97 5.31
CA TYR A 311 9.06 -6.68 4.95
C TYR A 311 8.88 -5.68 6.09
N LEU A 312 9.78 -4.70 6.14
CA LEU A 312 9.69 -3.53 7.00
C LEU A 312 9.58 -2.29 6.13
N GLY A 313 8.50 -1.53 6.29
CA GLY A 313 8.24 -0.27 5.62
C GLY A 313 8.36 0.95 6.54
N LEU A 314 8.05 2.12 5.98
CA LEU A 314 8.22 3.45 6.61
C LEU A 314 9.70 3.82 6.82
N ARG A 315 10.39 4.04 5.71
CA ARG A 315 11.74 4.63 5.68
C ARG A 315 11.74 6.14 6.00
N ALA A 316 11.26 6.50 7.18
CA ALA A 316 11.17 7.89 7.63
C ALA A 316 11.55 8.08 9.10
N ILE A 317 11.88 7.01 9.83
CA ILE A 317 12.19 7.08 11.26
C ILE A 317 13.52 7.82 11.49
N PRO A 318 13.52 8.97 12.21
CA PRO A 318 14.74 9.72 12.51
C PRO A 318 15.75 8.92 13.31
N LEU A 319 17.05 9.23 13.17
CA LEU A 319 18.11 8.55 13.93
C LEU A 319 17.94 8.71 15.46
N SER A 320 17.44 9.87 15.91
CA SER A 320 17.12 10.13 17.32
C SER A 320 16.07 9.14 17.84
N ALA A 321 14.97 8.95 17.11
CA ALA A 321 13.94 7.97 17.45
C ALA A 321 14.49 6.53 17.39
N LYS A 322 15.26 6.18 16.35
CA LYS A 322 15.89 4.85 16.25
C LYS A 322 16.77 4.54 17.47
N ALA A 323 17.58 5.50 17.91
CA ALA A 323 18.42 5.36 19.09
C ALA A 323 17.59 5.28 20.38
N LYS A 324 16.61 6.18 20.55
CA LYS A 324 15.73 6.26 21.72
C LYS A 324 14.95 4.96 21.96
N PHE A 325 14.47 4.31 20.90
CA PHE A 325 13.70 3.07 20.99
C PHE A 325 14.53 1.81 20.71
N SER A 326 15.82 1.95 20.40
CA SER A 326 16.75 0.87 20.06
C SER A 326 16.24 -0.03 18.92
N LEU A 327 15.77 0.56 17.82
CA LEU A 327 15.01 -0.17 16.79
C LEU A 327 15.85 -1.12 15.92
N ASN A 328 17.19 -0.98 15.91
CA ASN A 328 18.12 -1.77 15.08
C ASN A 328 17.61 -1.98 13.64
N THR A 329 17.16 -0.89 13.00
CA THR A 329 16.51 -0.95 11.69
C THR A 329 17.53 -1.31 10.60
N PRO A 330 17.30 -2.37 9.80
CA PRO A 330 18.20 -2.71 8.70
C PRO A 330 18.31 -1.57 7.68
N PRO A 331 19.45 -1.48 6.97
CA PRO A 331 19.61 -0.50 5.91
C PRO A 331 18.62 -0.76 4.76
N TYR A 332 18.02 0.31 4.25
CA TYR A 332 17.15 0.25 3.07
C TYR A 332 18.01 0.40 1.80
N ALA A 333 17.88 -0.53 0.86
CA ALA A 333 18.69 -0.53 -0.36
C ALA A 333 18.27 0.57 -1.35
N GLY A 334 19.23 1.38 -1.80
CA GLY A 334 19.00 2.42 -2.82
C GLY A 334 17.89 3.39 -2.43
N ALA A 335 16.89 3.55 -3.32
CA ALA A 335 15.71 4.38 -3.12
C ALA A 335 14.49 3.60 -2.58
N ARG A 336 14.63 2.32 -2.22
CA ARG A 336 13.51 1.51 -1.72
C ARG A 336 12.95 2.11 -0.42
N THR A 337 11.63 2.07 -0.28
CA THR A 337 10.89 2.51 0.91
C THR A 337 10.64 1.37 1.90
N TYR A 338 10.98 0.14 1.51
CA TYR A 338 10.91 -1.08 2.31
C TYR A 338 12.28 -1.79 2.37
N CYS A 339 12.47 -2.68 3.35
CA CYS A 339 13.53 -3.69 3.36
C CYS A 339 12.94 -5.07 3.71
N ARG A 340 13.58 -6.16 3.29
CA ARG A 340 13.13 -7.53 3.56
C ARG A 340 13.82 -8.03 4.84
N LEU A 341 13.03 -8.50 5.81
CA LEU A 341 13.52 -9.04 7.08
C LEU A 341 13.81 -10.55 7.01
N SER A 342 13.11 -11.29 6.15
CA SER A 342 13.31 -12.74 6.01
C SER A 342 14.69 -13.14 5.48
N ASP A 343 15.39 -12.23 4.80
CA ASP A 343 16.76 -12.48 4.33
C ASP A 343 17.79 -12.41 5.47
N LEU A 344 17.46 -11.68 6.56
CA LEU A 344 18.32 -11.52 7.73
C LEU A 344 18.32 -12.79 8.60
N SER A 345 17.16 -13.44 8.77
CA SER A 345 17.07 -14.68 9.56
C SER A 345 17.83 -15.84 8.91
N ALA A 346 17.84 -15.94 7.57
CA ALA A 346 18.61 -16.96 6.86
C ALA A 346 20.13 -16.73 6.97
N GLN A 347 20.58 -15.48 6.89
CA GLN A 347 21.99 -15.12 7.10
C GLN A 347 22.41 -15.33 8.56
N GLN A 348 21.51 -15.09 9.52
CA GLN A 348 21.75 -15.30 10.95
C GLN A 348 21.79 -16.77 11.33
N VAL A 349 20.89 -17.61 10.80
CA VAL A 349 20.95 -19.08 10.98
C VAL A 349 22.25 -19.61 10.42
N ALA A 350 22.64 -19.19 9.22
CA ALA A 350 23.92 -19.57 8.64
C ALA A 350 25.13 -19.10 9.48
N SER A 351 25.06 -17.90 10.07
CA SER A 351 26.10 -17.37 10.97
C SER A 351 26.17 -18.11 12.30
N LEU A 352 25.03 -18.49 12.88
CA LEU A 352 24.95 -19.26 14.12
C LEU A 352 25.46 -20.68 13.90
N GLU A 353 25.03 -21.35 12.83
CA GLU A 353 25.53 -22.68 12.44
C GLU A 353 27.05 -22.64 12.20
N ALA A 354 27.57 -21.60 11.54
CA ALA A 354 29.00 -21.41 11.36
C ALA A 354 29.75 -21.18 12.68
N SER A 355 29.16 -20.44 13.63
CA SER A 355 29.77 -20.22 14.94
C SER A 355 29.82 -21.49 15.79
N VAL A 356 28.74 -22.29 15.79
CA VAL A 356 28.65 -23.57 16.50
C VAL A 356 29.64 -24.57 15.89
N ALA A 357 29.69 -24.69 14.56
CA ALA A 357 30.65 -25.55 13.87
C ALA A 357 32.12 -25.15 14.14
N ALA A 358 32.40 -23.85 14.27
CA ALA A 358 33.73 -23.35 14.60
C ALA A 358 34.12 -23.60 16.08
N GLU A 359 33.14 -23.73 16.97
CA GLU A 359 33.33 -24.04 18.38
C GLU A 359 33.52 -25.55 18.60
N GLU A 360 32.75 -26.38 17.89
CA GLU A 360 32.91 -27.84 17.84
C GLU A 360 34.23 -28.26 17.18
N ALA A 361 34.71 -27.53 16.17
CA ALA A 361 36.02 -27.78 15.55
C ALA A 361 37.21 -27.39 16.45
N LYS A 362 36.98 -26.67 17.54
CA LYS A 362 38.00 -26.27 18.54
C LYS A 362 38.03 -27.20 19.76
N SER A 363 37.01 -28.04 19.96
CA SER A 363 36.92 -29.04 21.04
C SER A 363 37.52 -30.38 20.65
#